data_AF-A0A7S0QVE8-F1
#
_entry.id   AF-A0A7S0QVE8-F1
#
_cell.length_a   1.000
_cell.length_b   1.000
_cell.length_c   1.000
_cell.angle_alpha   90.00
_cell.angle_beta   90.00
_cell.angle_gamma   90.00
#
_symmetry.space_group_name_H-M   'P 1'
#
loop_
_entity.id
_entity.type
_entity.pdbx_description
1 polymer ?
#
loop_
_entity_poly.entity_id
_entity_poly.type
_entity_poly.pdbx_seq_one_letter_code
_entity_poly.pdbx_strand_id
1 'polypeptide(L)'
;PKRAPPGGGGDVIVRLRQQLSSSMFCSFGDAHGPATILNESWYLCKVPAMKEGLVDFFVSSSLNRTEAKYITQFLFYQDCRIDTLYPNAGSILGQNMVTIIGVNFCSDIQIRFGAKFPLSTSFVSNSELLAVAPANGQGSVMISCSCNSEDFRSTIIEYIYNAPWIIHQLEPSEGNTLESTVVLVHGDYFANFVDIMCAFGQSKVPGKWIS
;
A
#
# COMPACT_ATOMS: atom_id res chain seq x y z
N PRO A 1 -5.81 18.92 -8.86
CA PRO A 1 -5.14 18.28 -7.70
C PRO A 1 -4.45 19.38 -6.87
N LYS A 2 -4.21 19.17 -5.58
CA LYS A 2 -3.43 20.11 -4.71
C LYS A 2 -1.98 19.68 -4.51
N ARG A 3 -1.55 18.64 -5.23
CA ARG A 3 -0.25 18.00 -5.08
C ARG A 3 0.19 17.26 -6.35
N ALA A 4 1.49 17.06 -6.54
CA ALA A 4 2.09 16.30 -7.64
C ALA A 4 3.49 15.77 -7.29
N PRO A 5 4.02 14.78 -8.02
CA PRO A 5 5.41 14.35 -7.86
C PRO A 5 6.42 15.41 -8.33
N PRO A 6 7.68 15.40 -7.83
CA PRO A 6 8.71 16.37 -8.21
C PRO A 6 9.05 16.39 -9.71
N GLY A 7 8.88 15.26 -10.40
CA GLY A 7 9.02 15.19 -11.86
C GLY A 7 8.01 16.02 -12.64
N GLY A 8 7.01 16.60 -11.96
CA GLY A 8 5.90 17.32 -12.57
C GLY A 8 4.98 16.38 -13.34
N GLY A 9 4.32 16.93 -14.34
CA GLY A 9 3.38 16.18 -15.17
C GLY A 9 1.97 16.10 -14.59
N GLY A 10 1.00 15.88 -15.47
CA GLY A 10 -0.41 16.01 -15.16
C GLY A 10 -0.92 17.45 -15.20
N ASP A 11 -2.23 17.59 -15.04
CA ASP A 11 -2.96 18.83 -15.24
C ASP A 11 -3.70 19.25 -13.97
N VAL A 12 -3.58 20.52 -13.61
CA VAL A 12 -4.41 21.17 -12.60
C VAL A 12 -5.51 21.93 -13.31
N ILE A 13 -6.73 21.48 -13.15
CA ILE A 13 -7.91 22.18 -13.65
C ILE A 13 -8.42 23.13 -12.56
N VAL A 14 -8.52 24.42 -12.88
CA VAL A 14 -8.98 25.48 -11.99
C VAL A 14 -10.27 26.08 -12.54
N ARG A 15 -11.24 26.31 -11.65
CA ARG A 15 -12.47 27.04 -11.97
C ARG A 15 -12.41 28.45 -11.37
N LEU A 16 -12.49 29.47 -12.21
CA LEU A 16 -12.64 30.87 -11.79
C LEU A 16 -14.11 31.27 -11.83
N ARG A 17 -14.55 32.13 -10.89
CA ARG A 17 -15.95 32.60 -10.82
C ARG A 17 -16.26 33.72 -11.79
N GLN A 18 -15.25 34.44 -12.26
CA GLN A 18 -15.38 35.50 -13.26
C GLN A 18 -14.87 34.99 -14.60
N GLN A 19 -15.66 35.27 -15.65
CA GLN A 19 -15.24 35.07 -17.03
C GLN A 19 -14.18 36.12 -17.36
N LEU A 20 -12.99 35.66 -17.73
CA LEU A 20 -11.85 36.51 -18.06
C LEU A 20 -11.55 36.32 -19.56
N SER A 21 -11.42 37.43 -20.28
CA SER A 21 -11.26 37.45 -21.74
C SER A 21 -9.81 37.51 -22.22
N SER A 22 -8.83 37.40 -21.31
CA SER A 22 -7.40 37.56 -21.59
C SER A 22 -6.59 36.27 -21.38
N SER A 23 -5.34 36.26 -21.87
CA SER A 23 -4.38 35.20 -21.58
C SER A 23 -4.18 35.05 -20.06
N MET A 24 -4.40 33.84 -19.56
CA MET A 24 -4.18 33.51 -18.15
C MET A 24 -2.87 32.74 -17.99
N PHE A 25 -2.24 32.90 -16.83
CA PHE A 25 -0.99 32.24 -16.48
C PHE A 25 -1.15 31.48 -15.17
N CYS A 26 -0.57 30.29 -15.12
CA CYS A 26 -0.48 29.49 -13.91
C CYS A 26 0.93 29.58 -13.37
N SER A 27 1.06 29.72 -12.06
CA SER A 27 2.34 29.79 -11.38
C SER A 27 2.39 28.84 -10.20
N PHE A 28 3.50 28.12 -10.07
CA PHE A 28 3.83 27.20 -8.99
C PHE A 28 5.15 27.69 -8.36
N GLY A 29 5.05 28.50 -7.30
CA GLY A 29 6.19 29.24 -6.77
C GLY A 29 6.72 30.22 -7.81
N ASP A 30 7.95 29.98 -8.27
CA ASP A 30 8.62 30.79 -9.30
C ASP A 30 8.46 30.24 -10.73
N ALA A 31 8.02 28.99 -10.87
CA ALA A 31 7.74 28.39 -12.17
C ALA A 31 6.40 28.90 -12.71
N HIS A 32 6.40 29.46 -13.92
CA HIS A 32 5.22 30.09 -14.52
C HIS A 32 5.04 29.63 -15.98
N GLY A 33 3.79 29.53 -16.41
CA GLY A 33 3.44 29.12 -17.77
C GLY A 33 2.02 29.50 -18.17
N PRO A 34 1.70 29.46 -19.48
CA PRO A 34 0.36 29.79 -19.95
C PRO A 34 -0.67 28.76 -19.47
N ALA A 35 -1.84 29.25 -19.07
CA ALA A 35 -3.00 28.41 -18.80
C ALA A 35 -3.70 28.09 -20.13
N THR A 36 -4.11 26.84 -20.32
CA THR A 36 -4.97 26.44 -21.43
C THR A 36 -6.42 26.73 -21.06
N ILE A 37 -7.14 27.49 -21.87
CA ILE A 37 -8.55 27.79 -21.63
C ILE A 37 -9.38 26.58 -22.10
N LEU A 38 -10.14 25.97 -21.19
CA LEU A 38 -11.08 24.89 -21.53
C LEU A 38 -12.47 25.46 -21.87
N ASN A 39 -12.92 26.45 -21.10
CA ASN A 39 -14.12 27.24 -21.37
C ASN A 39 -14.08 28.57 -20.58
N GLU A 40 -15.19 29.32 -20.54
CA GLU A 40 -15.31 30.64 -19.91
C GLU A 40 -14.85 30.72 -18.44
N SER A 41 -14.92 29.61 -17.69
CA SER A 41 -14.59 29.56 -16.27
C SER A 41 -13.55 28.53 -15.92
N TRP A 42 -13.17 27.65 -16.84
CA TRP A 42 -12.29 26.51 -16.58
C TRP A 42 -10.97 26.64 -17.34
N TYR A 43 -9.87 26.51 -16.60
CA TYR A 43 -8.51 26.68 -17.08
C TYR A 43 -7.68 25.46 -16.67
N LEU A 44 -6.81 25.01 -17.56
CA LEU A 44 -5.91 23.89 -17.37
C LEU A 44 -4.48 24.41 -17.25
N CYS A 45 -3.83 24.06 -16.15
CA CYS A 45 -2.45 24.39 -15.84
C CYS A 45 -1.59 23.13 -15.90
N LYS A 46 -0.56 23.12 -16.74
CA LYS A 46 0.43 22.03 -16.74
C LYS A 46 1.32 22.15 -15.51
N VAL A 47 1.50 21.05 -14.78
CA VAL A 47 2.33 21.04 -13.58
C VAL A 47 3.82 20.94 -13.98
N PRO A 48 4.67 21.93 -13.65
CA PRO A 48 6.10 21.89 -13.96
C PRO A 48 6.83 20.88 -13.08
N ALA A 49 8.03 20.47 -13.49
CA ALA A 49 8.95 19.76 -12.62
C ALA A 49 9.52 20.72 -11.57
N MET A 50 9.43 20.35 -10.30
CA MET A 50 9.84 21.16 -9.14
C MET A 50 10.45 20.26 -8.07
N LYS A 51 11.29 20.81 -7.20
CA LYS A 51 11.76 20.07 -6.02
C LYS A 51 10.60 19.82 -5.03
N GLU A 52 10.77 18.83 -4.17
CA GLU A 52 9.84 18.57 -3.08
C GLU A 52 9.66 19.79 -2.17
N GLY A 53 8.42 19.99 -1.72
CA GLY A 53 8.06 21.08 -0.83
C GLY A 53 6.72 21.73 -1.18
N LEU A 54 6.27 22.58 -0.28
CA LEU A 54 5.11 23.44 -0.50
C LEU A 54 5.53 24.66 -1.32
N VAL A 55 4.72 24.97 -2.33
CA VAL A 55 4.83 26.22 -3.10
C VAL A 55 3.47 26.90 -3.19
N ASP A 56 3.48 28.21 -3.38
CA ASP A 56 2.26 28.94 -3.71
C ASP A 56 1.82 28.60 -5.13
N PHE A 57 0.58 28.15 -5.29
CA PHE A 57 -0.08 28.07 -6.58
C PHE A 57 -1.02 29.25 -6.75
N PHE A 58 -0.85 30.00 -7.83
CA PHE A 58 -1.78 31.06 -8.18
C PHE A 58 -1.97 31.20 -9.68
N VAL A 59 -3.13 31.77 -10.03
CA VAL A 59 -3.52 32.04 -11.41
C VAL A 59 -3.62 33.55 -11.59
N SER A 60 -2.97 34.11 -12.60
CA SER A 60 -2.92 35.55 -12.87
C SER A 60 -3.22 35.89 -14.34
N SER A 61 -3.74 37.09 -14.56
CA SER A 61 -3.95 37.68 -15.89
C SER A 61 -2.67 38.29 -16.49
N SER A 62 -1.59 38.36 -15.71
CA SER A 62 -0.30 38.92 -16.13
C SER A 62 0.88 38.12 -15.57
N LEU A 63 2.01 38.14 -16.27
CA LEU A 63 3.26 37.50 -15.83
C LEU A 63 3.87 38.17 -14.60
N ASN A 64 3.54 39.44 -14.34
CA ASN A 64 4.10 40.21 -13.22
C ASN A 64 3.47 39.86 -11.86
N ARG A 65 2.54 38.88 -11.81
CA ARG A 65 1.90 38.36 -10.58
C ARG A 65 1.11 39.40 -9.77
N THR A 66 0.98 40.63 -10.26
CA THR A 66 0.29 41.75 -9.58
C THR A 66 -1.23 41.57 -9.52
N GLU A 67 -1.79 40.69 -10.34
CA GLU A 67 -3.23 40.43 -10.45
C GLU A 67 -3.56 38.94 -10.19
N ALA A 68 -3.06 38.38 -9.08
CA ALA A 68 -3.43 37.03 -8.68
C ALA A 68 -4.94 36.94 -8.43
N LYS A 69 -5.63 36.05 -9.15
CA LYS A 69 -7.10 35.83 -9.07
C LYS A 69 -7.48 34.67 -8.15
N TYR A 70 -6.57 33.73 -7.98
CA TYR A 70 -6.73 32.56 -7.12
C TYR A 70 -5.37 32.24 -6.51
N ILE A 71 -5.31 31.95 -5.21
CA ILE A 71 -4.07 31.60 -4.49
C ILE A 71 -4.38 30.42 -3.57
N THR A 72 -3.52 29.41 -3.57
CA THR A 72 -3.55 28.31 -2.62
C THR A 72 -2.16 27.70 -2.50
N GLN A 73 -1.97 26.74 -1.59
CA GLN A 73 -0.74 25.96 -1.51
C GLN A 73 -0.81 24.71 -2.39
N PHE A 74 0.31 24.38 -3.01
CA PHE A 74 0.48 23.18 -3.81
C PHE A 74 1.71 22.41 -3.34
N LEU A 75 1.56 21.11 -3.10
CA LEU A 75 2.61 20.27 -2.55
C LEU A 75 3.29 19.43 -3.64
N PHE A 76 4.61 19.58 -3.78
CA PHE A 76 5.43 18.63 -4.52
C PHE A 76 5.98 17.56 -3.55
N TYR A 77 5.69 16.28 -3.79
CA TYR A 77 6.02 15.18 -2.88
C TYR A 77 6.30 13.89 -3.64
N GLN A 78 7.24 13.06 -3.16
CA GLN A 78 7.38 11.70 -3.69
C GLN A 78 6.37 10.75 -3.05
N ASP A 79 5.74 9.91 -3.88
CA ASP A 79 4.92 8.81 -3.40
C ASP A 79 5.79 7.84 -2.59
N CYS A 80 5.27 7.35 -1.46
CA CYS A 80 5.88 6.25 -0.74
C CYS A 80 5.83 4.98 -1.60
N ARG A 81 6.84 4.13 -1.46
CA ARG A 81 6.87 2.84 -2.14
C ARG A 81 7.36 1.76 -1.20
N ILE A 82 6.68 0.62 -1.22
CA ILE A 82 7.10 -0.57 -0.49
C ILE A 82 7.86 -1.47 -1.46
N ASP A 83 9.07 -1.87 -1.07
CA ASP A 83 9.96 -2.70 -1.87
C ASP A 83 9.93 -4.17 -1.40
N THR A 84 9.84 -4.40 -0.09
CA THR A 84 9.73 -5.75 0.47
C THR A 84 9.18 -5.73 1.91
N LEU A 85 8.84 -6.91 2.43
CA LEU A 85 8.42 -7.09 3.82
C LEU A 85 8.88 -8.45 4.34
N TYR A 86 9.13 -8.54 5.65
CA TYR A 86 9.56 -9.78 6.31
C TYR A 86 9.01 -9.87 7.75
N PRO A 87 8.48 -11.02 8.19
CA PRO A 87 8.14 -12.20 7.38
C PRO A 87 7.04 -11.90 6.34
N ASN A 88 7.06 -12.60 5.20
CA ASN A 88 6.05 -12.42 4.14
C ASN A 88 4.78 -13.24 4.28
N ALA A 89 4.68 -13.99 5.37
CA ALA A 89 3.51 -14.76 5.71
C ALA A 89 3.33 -14.84 7.22
N GLY A 90 2.10 -15.08 7.65
CA GLY A 90 1.78 -15.30 9.05
C GLY A 90 0.36 -15.79 9.26
N SER A 91 -0.05 -15.94 10.52
CA SER A 91 -1.34 -16.53 10.88
C SER A 91 -2.54 -15.68 10.40
N ILE A 92 -3.61 -16.34 9.95
CA ILE A 92 -4.94 -15.74 9.70
C ILE A 92 -5.50 -14.95 10.90
N LEU A 93 -5.07 -15.29 12.12
CA LEU A 93 -5.47 -14.61 13.35
C LEU A 93 -4.86 -13.19 13.47
N GLY A 94 -3.93 -12.83 12.58
CA GLY A 94 -3.20 -11.57 12.65
C GLY A 94 -2.17 -11.57 13.78
N GLN A 95 -1.89 -10.39 14.33
CA GLN A 95 -0.88 -10.16 15.38
C GLN A 95 0.56 -10.50 14.98
N ASN A 96 0.80 -10.78 13.69
CA ASN A 96 2.13 -11.05 13.18
C ASN A 96 2.88 -9.71 13.04
N MET A 97 4.04 -9.60 13.68
CA MET A 97 4.93 -8.47 13.49
C MET A 97 5.66 -8.62 12.16
N VAL A 98 5.66 -7.55 11.36
CA VAL A 98 6.24 -7.48 10.02
C VAL A 98 7.10 -6.23 9.93
N THR A 99 8.34 -6.41 9.47
CA THR A 99 9.21 -5.32 9.02
C THR A 99 8.93 -5.03 7.56
N ILE A 100 8.63 -3.77 7.25
CA ILE A 100 8.34 -3.30 5.89
C ILE A 100 9.48 -2.38 5.45
N ILE A 101 10.10 -2.71 4.33
CA ILE A 101 11.21 -1.94 3.74
C ILE A 101 10.75 -1.27 2.46
N GLY A 102 11.16 -0.02 2.27
CA GLY A 102 10.79 0.76 1.10
C GLY A 102 11.52 2.08 1.03
N VAL A 103 10.88 3.06 0.41
CA VAL A 103 11.43 4.42 0.23
C VAL A 103 10.35 5.47 0.42
N ASN A 104 10.79 6.68 0.77
CA ASN A 104 9.96 7.86 0.96
C ASN A 104 8.83 7.67 1.98
N PHE A 105 9.06 6.88 3.02
CA PHE A 105 8.15 6.81 4.15
C PHE A 105 8.18 8.12 4.93
N CYS A 106 7.00 8.53 5.40
CA CYS A 106 6.79 9.71 6.21
C CYS A 106 6.36 9.30 7.62
N SER A 107 6.47 10.22 8.58
CA SER A 107 6.08 9.96 9.98
C SER A 107 4.60 9.58 10.13
N ASP A 108 3.73 10.16 9.31
CA ASP A 108 2.27 9.94 9.37
C ASP A 108 1.80 8.87 8.37
N ILE A 109 2.68 7.93 8.02
CA ILE A 109 2.39 6.91 7.02
C ILE A 109 1.24 6.00 7.47
N GLN A 110 0.33 5.74 6.53
CA GLN A 110 -0.69 4.73 6.65
C GLN A 110 -0.37 3.54 5.76
N ILE A 111 -0.47 2.34 6.32
CA ILE A 111 -0.30 1.08 5.60
C ILE A 111 -1.63 0.33 5.57
N ARG A 112 -1.87 -0.47 4.53
CA ARG A 112 -2.98 -1.44 4.49
C ARG A 112 -2.49 -2.81 4.03
N PHE A 113 -3.05 -3.83 4.65
CA PHE A 113 -2.99 -5.24 4.24
C PHE A 113 -4.32 -5.56 3.54
N GLY A 114 -4.32 -5.52 2.21
CA GLY A 114 -5.54 -5.51 1.41
C GLY A 114 -6.42 -4.31 1.75
N ALA A 115 -7.62 -4.56 2.26
CA ALA A 115 -8.56 -3.52 2.67
C ALA A 115 -8.44 -3.11 4.16
N LYS A 116 -7.59 -3.78 4.96
CA LYS A 116 -7.53 -3.58 6.41
C LYS A 116 -6.29 -2.80 6.82
N PHE A 117 -6.46 -1.92 7.81
CA PHE A 117 -5.34 -1.27 8.48
C PHE A 117 -4.66 -2.23 9.47
N PRO A 118 -3.33 -2.11 9.68
CA PRO A 118 -2.63 -2.85 10.71
C PRO A 118 -3.11 -2.49 12.12
N LEU A 119 -2.89 -3.40 13.07
CA LEU A 119 -3.23 -3.18 14.48
C LEU A 119 -2.35 -2.08 15.10
N SER A 120 -1.11 -1.97 14.64
CA SER A 120 -0.19 -0.89 14.95
C SER A 120 0.81 -0.71 13.82
N THR A 121 1.37 0.50 13.73
CA THR A 121 2.49 0.83 12.84
C THR A 121 3.46 1.73 13.59
N SER A 122 4.75 1.47 13.45
CA SER A 122 5.82 2.26 14.01
C SER A 122 6.74 2.70 12.88
N PHE A 123 6.88 4.02 12.74
CA PHE A 123 7.82 4.63 11.82
C PHE A 123 9.23 4.51 12.40
N VAL A 124 10.11 3.77 11.73
CA VAL A 124 11.52 3.62 12.12
C VAL A 124 12.37 4.63 11.37
N SER A 125 12.19 4.69 10.04
CA SER A 125 12.89 5.63 9.17
C SER A 125 12.12 5.84 7.87
N ASN A 126 12.63 6.72 7.00
CA ASN A 126 12.08 6.94 5.66
C ASN A 126 12.16 5.71 4.73
N SER A 127 12.77 4.60 5.19
CA SER A 127 12.89 3.35 4.44
C SER A 127 12.46 2.11 5.23
N GLU A 128 12.01 2.25 6.47
CA GLU A 128 11.67 1.12 7.34
C GLU A 128 10.48 1.42 8.26
N LEU A 129 9.55 0.47 8.32
CA LEU A 129 8.42 0.47 9.25
C LEU A 129 8.33 -0.88 9.96
N LEU A 130 7.80 -0.86 11.18
CA LEU A 130 7.31 -2.06 11.85
C LEU A 130 5.78 -1.99 11.87
N ALA A 131 5.11 -3.05 11.45
CA ALA A 131 3.65 -3.13 11.46
C ALA A 131 3.18 -4.45 12.07
N VAL A 132 2.02 -4.42 12.73
CA VAL A 132 1.37 -5.63 13.23
C VAL A 132 0.18 -5.94 12.32
N ALA A 133 0.28 -7.04 11.57
CA ALA A 133 -0.71 -7.43 10.59
C ALA A 133 -2.08 -7.71 11.25
N PRO A 134 -3.19 -7.22 10.68
CA PRO A 134 -4.53 -7.48 11.21
C PRO A 134 -4.97 -8.92 10.89
N ALA A 135 -6.00 -9.41 11.58
CA ALA A 135 -6.61 -10.69 11.24
C ALA A 135 -7.26 -10.65 9.85
N ASN A 136 -7.09 -11.71 9.07
CA ASN A 136 -7.68 -11.83 7.74
C ASN A 136 -7.95 -13.28 7.33
N GLY A 137 -8.79 -13.47 6.30
CA GLY A 137 -9.03 -14.80 5.73
C GLY A 137 -7.77 -15.40 5.10
N GLN A 138 -7.76 -16.72 4.91
CA GLN A 138 -6.65 -17.40 4.24
C GLN A 138 -6.45 -16.85 2.83
N GLY A 139 -5.19 -16.70 2.43
CA GLY A 139 -4.81 -16.28 1.10
C GLY A 139 -3.84 -15.10 1.11
N SER A 140 -3.60 -14.56 -0.08
CA SER A 140 -2.67 -13.45 -0.28
C SER A 140 -3.40 -12.12 -0.35
N VAL A 141 -2.82 -11.07 0.22
CA VAL A 141 -3.26 -9.69 0.02
C VAL A 141 -2.10 -8.81 -0.41
N MET A 142 -2.37 -7.91 -1.36
CA MET A 142 -1.43 -6.82 -1.66
C MET A 142 -1.37 -5.85 -0.49
N ILE A 143 -0.17 -5.32 -0.25
CA ILE A 143 0.02 -4.21 0.68
C ILE A 143 0.14 -2.87 -0.04
N SER A 144 -0.27 -1.81 0.64
CA SER A 144 -0.21 -0.44 0.12
C SER A 144 0.21 0.53 1.23
N CYS A 145 0.85 1.64 0.83
CA CYS A 145 1.18 2.74 1.72
C CYS A 145 0.59 4.05 1.20
N SER A 146 0.40 5.00 2.12
CA SER A 146 0.07 6.38 1.82
C SER A 146 0.61 7.32 2.89
N CYS A 147 1.16 8.45 2.47
CA CYS A 147 1.58 9.52 3.37
C CYS A 147 0.51 10.60 3.62
N ASN A 148 -0.67 10.44 3.03
CA ASN A 148 -1.74 11.44 3.07
C ASN A 148 -3.13 10.86 3.30
N SER A 149 -3.22 9.56 3.63
CA SER A 149 -4.47 8.82 3.88
C SER A 149 -5.46 8.75 2.72
N GLU A 150 -5.09 9.22 1.52
CA GLU A 150 -5.95 9.26 0.34
C GLU A 150 -5.34 8.45 -0.81
N ASP A 151 -4.07 8.71 -1.12
CA ASP A 151 -3.35 8.10 -2.23
C ASP A 151 -2.67 6.81 -1.78
N PHE A 152 -3.45 5.75 -1.61
CA PHE A 152 -2.88 4.43 -1.41
C PHE A 152 -2.36 3.87 -2.74
N ARG A 153 -1.07 3.57 -2.78
CA ARG A 153 -0.46 2.87 -3.91
C ARG A 153 -0.38 1.38 -3.59
N SER A 154 -1.19 0.59 -4.29
CA SER A 154 -1.04 -0.86 -4.28
C SER A 154 0.31 -1.25 -4.86
N THR A 155 1.00 -2.14 -4.16
CA THR A 155 2.28 -2.70 -4.62
C THR A 155 2.04 -4.09 -5.21
N ILE A 156 3.05 -4.62 -5.92
CA ILE A 156 3.07 -6.06 -6.29
C ILE A 156 3.51 -6.95 -5.12
N ILE A 157 3.79 -6.35 -3.96
CA ILE A 157 4.24 -7.07 -2.78
C ILE A 157 3.03 -7.60 -2.04
N GLU A 158 3.11 -8.87 -1.71
CA GLU A 158 2.03 -9.64 -1.11
C GLU A 158 2.39 -10.09 0.30
N TYR A 159 1.38 -10.11 1.18
CA TYR A 159 1.44 -10.73 2.49
C TYR A 159 0.48 -11.90 2.55
N ILE A 160 0.98 -13.08 2.93
CA ILE A 160 0.24 -14.34 2.90
C ILE A 160 -0.31 -14.68 4.29
N TYR A 161 -1.62 -14.83 4.37
CA TYR A 161 -2.32 -15.32 5.55
C TYR A 161 -2.47 -16.84 5.50
N ASN A 162 -1.74 -17.52 6.37
CA ASN A 162 -1.74 -18.97 6.55
C ASN A 162 -2.71 -19.36 7.67
N ALA A 163 -3.64 -20.24 7.36
CA ALA A 163 -4.48 -20.86 8.37
C ALA A 163 -3.67 -21.97 9.07
N PRO A 164 -3.77 -22.13 10.41
CA PRO A 164 -3.20 -23.28 11.07
C PRO A 164 -3.87 -24.55 10.58
N TRP A 165 -3.14 -25.64 10.55
CA TRP A 165 -3.71 -26.96 10.28
C TRP A 165 -4.71 -27.34 11.36
N ILE A 166 -5.89 -27.76 10.95
CA ILE A 166 -6.93 -28.25 11.85
C ILE A 166 -7.08 -29.74 11.59
N ILE A 167 -6.88 -30.57 12.61
CA ILE A 167 -7.15 -32.01 12.53
C ILE A 167 -8.55 -32.25 13.09
N HIS A 168 -9.45 -32.79 12.28
CA HIS A 168 -10.81 -33.15 12.67
C HIS A 168 -10.90 -34.60 13.12
N GLN A 169 -10.25 -35.52 12.39
CA GLN A 169 -10.38 -36.96 12.62
C GLN A 169 -9.15 -37.74 12.15
N LEU A 170 -8.88 -38.85 12.83
CA LEU A 170 -7.92 -39.88 12.42
C LEU A 170 -8.68 -41.17 12.08
N GLU A 171 -8.32 -41.83 10.96
CA GLU A 171 -8.94 -43.08 10.54
C GLU A 171 -7.90 -44.11 10.05
N PRO A 172 -7.73 -45.24 10.77
CA PRO A 172 -8.23 -45.49 12.13
C PRO A 172 -7.58 -44.57 13.17
N SER A 173 -8.26 -44.33 14.30
CA SER A 173 -7.72 -43.56 15.44
C SER A 173 -6.84 -44.40 16.37
N GLU A 174 -6.58 -45.65 16.01
CA GLU A 174 -5.78 -46.63 16.74
C GLU A 174 -4.80 -47.33 15.79
N GLY A 175 -3.69 -47.81 16.34
CA GLY A 175 -2.63 -48.48 15.57
C GLY A 175 -2.13 -49.73 16.27
N ASN A 176 -1.60 -50.67 15.50
CA ASN A 176 -1.00 -51.90 16.00
C ASN A 176 0.42 -51.63 16.53
N THR A 177 0.80 -52.25 17.66
CA THR A 177 2.14 -52.11 18.25
C THR A 177 3.20 -52.99 17.57
N LEU A 178 2.78 -53.98 16.79
CA LEU A 178 3.67 -54.96 16.12
C LEU A 178 3.79 -54.72 14.61
N GLU A 179 2.80 -54.08 13.98
CA GLU A 179 2.72 -53.87 12.54
C GLU A 179 2.44 -52.40 12.22
N SER A 180 2.88 -51.92 11.04
CA SER A 180 2.61 -50.55 10.60
C SER A 180 1.12 -50.36 10.26
N THR A 181 0.49 -49.34 10.84
CA THR A 181 -0.88 -48.93 10.49
C THR A 181 -0.83 -47.63 9.68
N VAL A 182 -1.52 -47.60 8.53
CA VAL A 182 -1.74 -46.35 7.78
C VAL A 182 -2.88 -45.61 8.45
N VAL A 183 -2.66 -44.35 8.81
CA VAL A 183 -3.67 -43.47 9.42
C VAL A 183 -3.99 -42.35 8.43
N LEU A 184 -5.26 -42.25 8.01
CA LEU A 184 -5.78 -41.07 7.32
C LEU A 184 -6.00 -39.95 8.33
N VAL A 185 -5.53 -38.75 7.99
CA VAL A 185 -5.73 -37.54 8.79
C VAL A 185 -6.69 -36.64 8.02
N HIS A 186 -7.90 -36.48 8.55
CA HIS A 186 -8.91 -35.58 8.00
C HIS A 186 -8.83 -34.24 8.73
N GLY A 187 -8.91 -33.15 7.97
CA GLY A 187 -8.65 -31.83 8.50
C GLY A 187 -8.75 -30.74 7.45
N ASP A 188 -8.61 -29.49 7.89
CA ASP A 188 -8.62 -28.31 7.05
C ASP A 188 -7.24 -27.66 6.96
N TYR A 189 -7.04 -26.90 5.89
CA TYR A 189 -5.87 -26.02 5.67
C TYR A 189 -4.52 -26.72 5.60
N PHE A 190 -4.50 -28.05 5.48
CA PHE A 190 -3.31 -28.76 5.09
C PHE A 190 -2.81 -28.23 3.74
N ALA A 191 -1.53 -27.89 3.69
CA ALA A 191 -0.87 -27.53 2.45
C ALA A 191 -0.12 -28.75 1.92
N ASN A 192 -0.03 -28.86 0.60
CA ASN A 192 0.78 -29.89 -0.06
C ASN A 192 2.28 -29.59 0.12
N PHE A 193 2.80 -29.86 1.31
CA PHE A 193 4.24 -29.84 1.56
C PHE A 193 4.87 -31.16 1.15
N VAL A 194 6.08 -31.07 0.63
CA VAL A 194 6.87 -32.25 0.24
C VAL A 194 7.36 -33.03 1.48
N ASP A 195 7.48 -32.33 2.61
CA ASP A 195 8.04 -32.85 3.87
C ASP A 195 7.00 -32.85 5.01
N ILE A 196 5.77 -33.29 4.73
CA ILE A 196 4.78 -33.50 5.79
C ILE A 196 5.28 -34.63 6.69
N MET A 197 5.28 -34.41 8.00
CA MET A 197 5.63 -35.42 9.00
C MET A 197 4.46 -35.60 9.96
N CYS A 198 4.04 -36.85 10.16
CA CYS A 198 3.12 -37.22 11.23
C CYS A 198 3.92 -37.52 12.50
N ALA A 199 3.50 -36.94 13.63
CA ALA A 199 4.13 -37.16 14.92
C ALA A 199 3.21 -37.95 15.85
N PHE A 200 3.70 -39.08 16.37
CA PHE A 200 3.03 -39.94 17.35
C PHE A 200 3.90 -39.99 18.61
N GLY A 201 3.58 -39.13 19.59
CA GLY A 201 4.46 -38.92 20.74
C GLY A 201 5.82 -38.35 20.31
N GLN A 202 6.91 -39.09 20.53
CA GLN A 202 8.26 -38.70 20.10
C GLN A 202 8.63 -39.22 18.70
N SER A 203 7.86 -40.17 18.16
CA SER A 203 8.13 -40.77 16.85
C SER A 203 7.62 -39.85 15.75
N LYS A 204 8.45 -39.60 14.73
CA LYS A 204 8.08 -38.85 13.53
C LYS A 204 8.19 -39.77 12.32
N VAL A 205 7.15 -39.80 11.50
CA VAL A 205 7.11 -40.58 10.26
C VAL A 205 6.70 -39.68 9.09
N PRO A 206 7.24 -39.90 7.87
CA PRO A 206 6.80 -39.17 6.69
C PRO A 206 5.30 -39.39 6.45
N GLY A 207 4.59 -38.29 6.27
CA GLY A 207 3.20 -38.26 5.81
C GLY A 207 3.14 -38.13 4.30
N LYS A 208 2.03 -38.54 3.71
CA LYS A 208 1.74 -38.34 2.29
C LYS A 208 0.46 -37.52 2.16
N TRP A 209 0.55 -36.38 1.47
CA TRP A 209 -0.64 -35.63 1.06
C TRP A 209 -1.46 -36.48 0.08
N ILE A 210 -2.76 -36.63 0.35
CA ILE A 210 -3.65 -37.49 -0.44
C ILE A 210 -4.72 -36.70 -1.20
N SER A 211 -5.26 -35.61 -0.65
CA SER A 211 -6.23 -34.73 -1.33
C SER A 211 -6.52 -33.47 -0.55
#